data_AF-A0A6J1Q6R3-F1
#
_entry.id   AF-A0A6J1Q6R3-F1
#
_cell.length_a   1.000
_cell.length_b   1.000
_cell.length_c   1.000
_cell.angle_alpha   90.00
_cell.angle_beta   90.00
_cell.angle_gamma   90.00
#
_symmetry.space_group_name_H-M   'P 1'
#
loop_
_entity.id
_entity.type
_entity.pdbx_description
1 polymer ?
#
loop_
_entity_poly.entity_id
_entity_poly.type
_entity_poly.pdbx_seq_one_letter_code
_entity_poly.pdbx_strand_id
1 'polypeptide(L)'
;MIEMSNKMEENFQRVYTALANVSVRIQDLEARLKEVEKQINQHKPEAPADLDILNMQQSLPLKSIDEVTAFENRLSQNADEYNKFMLCISRIGGRSAKENLIRIYRTIFSNEVAKQSSWKGLRNHFKINSLNSILMAIQATILVQHQFTNKEFEDITKEWFRQGGQRLNRQQKDPEEMNPQAI
;
A
#
# COMPACT_ATOMS: atom_id res chain seq x y z
N MET A 1 -42.00 48.76 29.30
CA MET A 1 -42.57 47.69 28.43
C MET A 1 -42.10 47.80 26.98
N ILE A 2 -42.22 48.97 26.33
CA ILE A 2 -41.80 49.17 24.92
C ILE A 2 -40.30 48.87 24.69
N GLU A 3 -39.42 49.35 25.57
CA GLU A 3 -37.97 49.15 25.45
C GLU A 3 -37.53 47.68 25.60
N MET A 4 -38.25 46.91 26.42
CA MET A 4 -38.03 45.48 26.59
C MET A 4 -38.48 44.69 25.36
N SER A 5 -39.57 45.12 24.70
CA SER A 5 -40.05 44.56 23.44
C SER A 5 -39.04 44.79 22.31
N ASN A 6 -38.51 46.00 22.19
CA ASN A 6 -37.53 46.35 21.15
C ASN A 6 -36.22 45.56 21.27
N LYS A 7 -35.74 45.37 22.51
CA LYS A 7 -34.53 44.58 22.78
C LYS A 7 -34.73 43.09 22.49
N MET A 8 -35.93 42.58 22.73
CA MET A 8 -36.30 41.20 22.41
C MET A 8 -36.34 40.99 20.89
N GLU A 9 -36.90 41.95 20.14
CA GLU A 9 -36.95 41.90 18.68
C GLU A 9 -35.56 41.97 18.03
N GLU A 10 -34.67 42.80 18.56
CA GLU A 10 -33.28 42.85 18.11
C GLU A 10 -32.54 41.51 18.34
N ASN A 11 -32.77 40.87 19.49
CA ASN A 11 -32.20 39.56 19.76
C ASN A 11 -32.75 38.48 18.82
N PHE A 12 -34.05 38.49 18.51
CA PHE A 12 -34.63 37.58 17.53
C PHE A 12 -34.02 37.75 16.15
N GLN A 13 -33.80 38.99 15.70
CA GLN A 13 -33.16 39.26 14.42
C GLN A 13 -31.71 38.76 14.36
N ARG A 14 -30.96 38.92 15.45
CA ARG A 14 -29.60 38.39 15.55
C ARG A 14 -29.58 36.86 15.48
N VAL A 15 -30.50 36.19 16.19
CA VAL A 15 -30.64 34.73 16.15
C VAL A 15 -31.05 34.26 14.75
N TYR A 16 -32.02 34.92 14.12
CA TYR A 16 -32.48 34.57 12.77
C TYR A 16 -31.34 34.70 11.74
N THR A 17 -30.56 35.78 11.82
CA THR A 17 -29.41 36.00 10.94
C THR A 17 -28.32 34.95 11.18
N ALA A 18 -28.05 34.59 12.43
CA ALA A 18 -27.10 33.52 12.75
C ALA A 18 -27.56 32.17 12.18
N LEU A 19 -28.85 31.84 12.29
CA LEU A 19 -29.43 30.62 11.73
C LEU A 19 -29.36 30.60 10.20
N ALA A 20 -29.68 31.70 9.53
CA ALA A 20 -29.56 31.82 8.08
C ALA A 20 -28.12 31.60 7.61
N ASN A 21 -27.14 32.20 8.32
CA ASN A 21 -25.72 32.02 8.02
C ASN A 21 -25.25 30.57 8.20
N VAL A 22 -25.73 29.87 9.24
CA VAL A 22 -25.43 28.45 9.44
C VAL A 22 -26.04 27.60 8.33
N SER A 23 -27.29 27.88 7.94
CA SER A 23 -27.97 27.15 6.86
C SER A 23 -27.20 27.26 5.53
N VAL A 24 -26.71 28.46 5.19
CA VAL A 24 -25.91 28.68 3.97
C VAL A 24 -24.59 27.89 4.05
N ARG A 25 -23.93 27.85 5.21
CA ARG A 25 -22.69 27.08 5.38
C ARG A 25 -22.91 25.57 5.26
N ILE A 26 -24.04 25.05 5.74
CA ILE A 26 -24.39 23.63 5.59
C ILE A 26 -24.55 23.28 4.11
N GLN A 27 -25.27 24.11 3.34
CA GLN A 27 -25.45 23.90 1.90
C GLN A 27 -24.13 23.93 1.13
N ASP A 28 -23.21 24.84 1.48
CA ASP A 28 -21.86 24.88 0.91
C ASP A 28 -21.07 23.58 1.20
N LEU A 29 -21.14 23.10 2.44
CA LEU A 29 -20.47 21.85 2.82
C LEU A 29 -21.05 20.63 2.10
N GLU A 30 -22.37 20.54 1.94
CA GLU A 30 -23.02 19.48 1.17
C GLU A 30 -22.59 19.48 -0.30
N ALA A 31 -22.47 20.66 -0.92
CA ALA A 31 -21.99 20.77 -2.29
C ALA A 31 -20.53 20.33 -2.43
N ARG A 32 -19.68 20.73 -1.48
CA ARG A 32 -18.26 20.34 -1.43
C ARG A 32 -18.09 18.83 -1.19
N LEU A 33 -18.91 18.23 -0.34
CA LEU A 33 -18.91 16.77 -0.12
C LEU A 33 -19.25 16.01 -1.41
N LYS A 34 -20.31 16.41 -2.12
CA LYS A 34 -20.68 15.78 -3.41
C LYS A 34 -19.56 15.86 -4.45
N GLU A 35 -18.85 16.99 -4.50
CA GLU A 35 -17.74 17.17 -5.43
C GLU A 35 -16.54 16.27 -5.06
N VAL A 36 -16.22 16.15 -3.76
CA VAL A 36 -15.18 15.23 -3.29
C VAL A 36 -15.54 13.77 -3.59
N GLU A 37 -16.79 13.36 -3.35
CA GLU A 37 -17.26 12.00 -3.67
C GLU A 37 -17.17 11.70 -5.17
N LYS A 38 -17.53 12.67 -6.02
CA LYS A 38 -17.42 12.55 -7.47
C LYS A 38 -15.96 12.36 -7.90
N GLN A 39 -15.03 13.13 -7.33
CA GLN A 39 -13.60 12.99 -7.61
C GLN A 39 -13.05 11.63 -7.17
N ILE A 40 -13.48 11.10 -6.02
CA ILE A 40 -13.11 9.75 -5.56
C ILE A 40 -13.63 8.68 -6.51
N ASN A 41 -14.89 8.79 -6.96
CA ASN A 41 -15.50 7.82 -7.86
C ASN A 41 -14.91 7.86 -9.28
N GLN A 42 -14.49 9.03 -9.77
CA GLN A 42 -13.80 9.16 -11.06
C GLN A 42 -12.41 8.49 -11.07
N HIS A 43 -11.78 8.32 -9.89
CA HIS A 43 -10.50 7.63 -9.74
C HIS A 43 -10.66 6.14 -9.37
N LYS A 44 -11.90 5.62 -9.32
CA LYS A 44 -12.16 4.20 -9.10
C LYS A 44 -12.08 3.47 -10.44
N PRO A 45 -11.11 2.56 -10.68
CA PRO A 45 -11.01 1.88 -11.96
C PRO A 45 -12.25 1.00 -12.22
N GLU A 46 -12.92 1.22 -13.34
CA GLU A 46 -14.00 0.38 -13.88
C GLU A 46 -13.42 -0.80 -14.69
N ALA A 47 -12.86 -1.79 -13.99
CA ALA A 47 -12.60 -3.16 -14.46
C ALA A 47 -12.58 -4.05 -13.21
N PRO A 48 -12.93 -5.35 -13.26
CA PRO A 48 -13.02 -6.17 -12.05
C PRO A 48 -11.62 -6.37 -11.50
N ALA A 49 -11.20 -5.47 -10.59
CA ALA A 49 -9.86 -5.41 -10.01
C ALA A 49 -9.39 -6.79 -9.52
N ASP A 50 -10.32 -7.66 -9.17
CA ASP A 50 -10.06 -9.01 -8.69
C ASP A 50 -9.45 -9.95 -9.75
N LEU A 51 -9.78 -9.83 -11.04
CA LEU A 51 -9.18 -10.69 -12.07
C LEU A 51 -7.72 -10.29 -12.37
N ASP A 52 -7.46 -9.00 -12.47
CA ASP A 52 -6.10 -8.46 -12.66
C ASP A 52 -5.20 -8.79 -11.46
N ILE A 53 -5.73 -8.69 -10.25
CA ILE A 53 -5.01 -9.06 -9.03
C ILE A 53 -4.73 -10.56 -8.99
N LEU A 54 -5.72 -11.40 -9.36
CA LEU A 54 -5.53 -12.84 -9.42
C LEU A 54 -4.43 -13.22 -10.41
N ASN A 55 -4.43 -12.63 -11.61
CA ASN A 55 -3.40 -12.85 -12.62
C ASN A 55 -2.01 -12.46 -12.10
N MET A 56 -1.91 -11.33 -11.40
CA MET A 56 -0.66 -10.90 -10.81
C MET A 56 -0.18 -11.82 -9.69
N GLN A 57 -1.08 -12.28 -8.81
CA GLN A 57 -0.76 -13.25 -7.75
C GLN A 57 -0.27 -14.57 -8.32
N GLN A 58 -0.84 -15.04 -9.44
CA GLN A 58 -0.41 -16.27 -10.11
C GLN A 58 1.00 -16.17 -10.73
N SER A 59 1.46 -14.96 -11.05
CA SER A 59 2.81 -14.71 -11.57
C SER A 59 3.89 -14.67 -10.47
N LEU A 60 3.50 -14.75 -9.20
CA LEU A 60 4.37 -14.68 -8.04
C LEU A 60 4.41 -16.04 -7.28
N PRO A 61 5.48 -16.38 -6.56
CA PRO A 61 6.74 -15.63 -6.41
C PRO A 61 7.67 -15.76 -7.63
N LEU A 62 8.52 -14.75 -7.82
CA LEU A 62 9.59 -14.72 -8.83
C LEU A 62 10.70 -15.69 -8.41
N LYS A 63 11.09 -16.59 -9.32
CA LYS A 63 11.94 -17.76 -9.04
C LYS A 63 13.38 -17.61 -9.53
N SER A 64 13.65 -16.60 -10.35
CA SER A 64 14.98 -16.34 -10.90
C SER A 64 15.31 -14.84 -10.91
N ILE A 65 16.60 -14.52 -11.01
CA ILE A 65 17.06 -13.12 -11.11
C ILE A 65 16.59 -12.48 -12.43
N ASP A 66 16.47 -13.27 -13.49
CA ASP A 66 15.95 -12.80 -14.78
C ASP A 66 14.46 -12.43 -14.69
N GLU A 67 13.65 -13.26 -14.00
CA GLU A 67 12.24 -12.93 -13.73
C GLU A 67 12.11 -11.65 -12.90
N VAL A 68 12.96 -11.48 -11.88
CA VAL A 68 12.99 -10.26 -11.05
C VAL A 68 13.34 -9.03 -11.89
N THR A 69 14.37 -9.14 -12.73
CA THR A 69 14.82 -8.03 -13.58
C THR A 69 13.76 -7.68 -14.63
N ALA A 70 13.14 -8.68 -15.25
CA ALA A 70 12.05 -8.48 -16.20
C ALA A 70 10.83 -7.84 -15.53
N PHE A 71 10.50 -8.26 -14.30
CA PHE A 71 9.39 -7.68 -13.55
C PHE A 71 9.66 -6.21 -13.16
N GLU A 72 10.84 -5.92 -12.60
CA GLU A 72 11.28 -4.55 -12.29
C GLU A 72 11.18 -3.64 -13.53
N ASN A 73 11.66 -4.12 -14.67
CA ASN A 73 11.58 -3.38 -15.94
C ASN A 73 10.13 -3.12 -16.37
N ARG A 74 9.24 -4.12 -16.29
CA ARG A 74 7.81 -3.96 -16.60
C ARG A 74 7.16 -2.90 -15.71
N LEU A 75 7.40 -2.96 -14.40
CA LEU A 75 6.87 -1.99 -13.45
C LEU A 75 7.41 -0.57 -13.69
N SER A 76 8.67 -0.43 -14.12
CA SER A 76 9.27 0.87 -14.43
C SER A 76 8.73 1.53 -15.71
N GLN A 77 8.19 0.73 -16.64
CA GLN A 77 7.77 1.18 -17.97
C GLN A 77 6.25 1.28 -18.12
N ASN A 78 5.49 0.62 -17.25
CA ASN A 78 4.04 0.54 -17.34
C ASN A 78 3.38 0.91 -16.01
N ALA A 79 2.76 2.09 -15.98
CA ALA A 79 2.08 2.63 -14.81
C ALA A 79 0.86 1.78 -14.38
N ASP A 80 0.14 1.17 -15.32
CA ASP A 80 -1.01 0.32 -15.01
C ASP A 80 -0.55 -0.96 -14.31
N GLU A 81 0.51 -1.59 -14.80
CA GLU A 81 1.14 -2.75 -14.14
C GLU A 81 1.67 -2.40 -12.75
N TYR A 82 2.29 -1.22 -12.61
CA TYR A 82 2.72 -0.70 -11.30
C TYR A 82 1.56 -0.53 -10.32
N ASN A 83 0.46 0.06 -10.76
CA ASN A 83 -0.73 0.27 -9.93
C ASN A 83 -1.41 -1.06 -9.56
N LYS A 84 -1.49 -2.01 -10.50
CA LYS A 84 -1.97 -3.38 -10.23
C LYS A 84 -1.09 -4.07 -9.18
N PHE A 85 0.23 -3.90 -9.26
CA PHE A 85 1.18 -4.43 -8.29
C PHE A 85 1.01 -3.83 -6.91
N MET A 86 0.94 -2.51 -6.81
CA MET A 86 0.65 -1.83 -5.54
C MET A 86 -0.67 -2.30 -4.92
N LEU A 87 -1.72 -2.44 -5.73
CA LEU A 87 -3.01 -2.93 -5.26
C LEU A 87 -2.92 -4.37 -4.77
N CYS A 88 -2.23 -5.24 -5.51
CA CYS A 88 -2.00 -6.64 -5.13
C CYS A 88 -1.30 -6.75 -3.76
N ILE A 89 -0.17 -6.05 -3.56
CA ILE A 89 0.58 -6.13 -2.31
C ILE A 89 -0.11 -5.40 -1.14
N SER A 90 -0.97 -4.42 -1.42
CA SER A 90 -1.75 -3.72 -0.39
C SER A 90 -2.74 -4.64 0.34
N ARG A 91 -3.21 -5.70 -0.33
CA ARG A 91 -4.19 -6.66 0.22
C ARG A 91 -3.56 -7.70 1.17
N ILE A 92 -2.24 -7.77 1.29
CA ILE A 92 -1.54 -8.76 2.11
C ILE A 92 -1.66 -8.42 3.61
N GLY A 93 -1.31 -7.18 3.97
CA GLY A 93 -1.39 -6.68 5.34
C GLY A 93 -0.53 -7.44 6.36
N GLY A 94 -0.71 -7.10 7.64
CA GLY A 94 -0.03 -7.72 8.78
C GLY A 94 -0.32 -6.95 10.06
N ARG A 95 -0.08 -7.56 11.23
CA ARG A 95 -0.34 -6.89 12.52
C ARG A 95 0.68 -5.81 12.85
N SER A 96 1.85 -5.88 12.22
CA SER A 96 2.93 -4.90 12.37
C SER A 96 3.59 -4.66 11.02
N ALA A 97 4.28 -3.52 10.88
CA ALA A 97 5.05 -3.17 9.68
C ALA A 97 6.05 -4.28 9.30
N LYS A 98 6.75 -4.85 10.30
CA LYS A 98 7.68 -5.95 10.11
C LYS A 98 7.00 -7.22 9.59
N GLU A 99 5.88 -7.62 10.20
CA GLU A 99 5.14 -8.81 9.77
C GLU A 99 4.62 -8.64 8.34
N ASN A 100 4.03 -7.48 8.04
CA ASN A 100 3.51 -7.15 6.72
C ASN A 100 4.62 -7.17 5.66
N LEU A 101 5.74 -6.48 5.93
CA LEU A 101 6.88 -6.44 5.03
C LEU A 101 7.46 -7.84 4.73
N ILE A 102 7.56 -8.70 5.75
CA ILE A 102 8.01 -10.09 5.58
C ILE A 102 7.01 -10.89 4.71
N ARG A 103 5.71 -10.70 4.91
CA ARG A 103 4.67 -11.37 4.11
C ARG A 103 4.73 -10.91 2.65
N ILE A 104 4.83 -9.60 2.41
CA ILE A 104 5.03 -9.04 1.07
C ILE A 104 6.26 -9.66 0.38
N TYR A 105 7.41 -9.73 1.07
CA TYR A 105 8.60 -10.34 0.48
C TYR A 105 8.45 -11.82 0.15
N ARG A 106 7.75 -12.60 1.00
CA ARG A 106 7.44 -14.01 0.73
C ARG A 106 6.52 -14.19 -0.47
N THR A 107 5.60 -13.25 -0.69
CA THR A 107 4.75 -13.26 -1.87
C THR A 107 5.56 -12.96 -3.13
N ILE A 108 6.44 -11.95 -3.12
CA ILE A 108 7.13 -11.48 -4.32
C ILE A 108 8.30 -12.38 -4.72
N PHE A 109 9.12 -12.81 -3.77
CA PHE A 109 10.42 -13.42 -4.03
C PHE A 109 10.48 -14.85 -3.51
N SER A 110 11.00 -15.76 -4.33
CA SER A 110 11.31 -17.12 -3.88
C SER A 110 12.53 -17.15 -2.95
N ASN A 111 12.71 -18.26 -2.23
CA ASN A 111 13.89 -18.45 -1.39
C ASN A 111 15.18 -18.62 -2.24
N GLU A 112 15.08 -19.12 -3.47
CA GLU A 112 16.18 -19.22 -4.44
C GLU A 112 16.67 -17.82 -4.85
N VAL A 113 15.76 -16.90 -5.16
CA VAL A 113 16.08 -15.49 -5.40
C VAL A 113 16.69 -14.87 -4.16
N ALA A 114 16.08 -15.09 -2.99
CA ALA A 114 16.55 -14.49 -1.75
C ALA A 114 17.98 -14.90 -1.41
N LYS A 115 18.31 -16.20 -1.56
CA LYS A 115 19.65 -16.76 -1.33
C LYS A 115 20.72 -16.12 -2.21
N GLN A 116 20.38 -15.79 -3.46
CA GLN A 116 21.30 -15.22 -4.45
C GLN A 116 21.39 -13.69 -4.37
N SER A 117 20.72 -13.08 -3.41
CA SER A 117 20.55 -11.64 -3.34
C SER A 117 21.18 -11.04 -2.08
N SER A 118 21.54 -9.77 -2.15
CA SER A 118 21.93 -8.98 -0.98
C SER A 118 21.64 -7.50 -1.22
N TRP A 119 21.52 -6.71 -0.15
CA TRP A 119 21.19 -5.29 -0.27
C TRP A 119 22.12 -4.53 -1.21
N LYS A 120 23.44 -4.68 -1.06
CA LYS A 120 24.46 -3.98 -1.87
C LYS A 120 25.02 -4.80 -3.04
N GLY A 121 24.61 -6.07 -3.21
CA GLY A 121 25.16 -6.96 -4.25
C GLY A 121 26.58 -7.44 -3.98
N LEU A 122 26.97 -7.63 -2.70
CA LEU A 122 28.31 -8.10 -2.36
C LEU A 122 28.46 -9.59 -2.68
N ARG A 123 29.71 -10.04 -2.93
CA ARG A 123 30.05 -11.45 -3.19
C ARG A 123 29.29 -12.05 -4.39
N ASN A 124 29.15 -11.28 -5.47
CA ASN A 124 28.42 -11.66 -6.68
C ASN A 124 26.93 -11.96 -6.47
N HIS A 125 26.35 -11.52 -5.35
CA HIS A 125 24.91 -11.58 -5.17
C HIS A 125 24.23 -10.48 -6.01
N PHE A 126 23.00 -10.77 -6.43
CA PHE A 126 22.14 -9.77 -7.03
C PHE A 126 21.86 -8.61 -6.05
N LYS A 127 21.89 -7.39 -6.57
CA LYS A 127 21.80 -6.15 -5.79
C LYS A 127 20.34 -5.76 -5.60
N ILE A 128 19.79 -5.93 -4.40
CA ILE A 128 18.37 -5.65 -4.14
C ILE A 128 18.04 -4.16 -4.20
N ASN A 129 18.94 -3.30 -3.73
CA ASN A 129 18.66 -1.86 -3.72
C ASN A 129 18.73 -1.19 -5.11
N SER A 130 18.87 -1.96 -6.20
CA SER A 130 18.63 -1.47 -7.56
C SER A 130 17.22 -1.74 -8.08
N LEU A 131 16.38 -2.47 -7.34
CA LEU A 131 14.98 -2.73 -7.68
C LEU A 131 14.09 -1.55 -7.27
N ASN A 132 14.24 -0.42 -7.96
CA ASN A 132 13.61 0.85 -7.59
C ASN A 132 12.08 0.75 -7.57
N SER A 133 11.45 0.30 -8.65
CA SER A 133 10.00 0.21 -8.76
C SER A 133 9.42 -0.76 -7.75
N ILE A 134 9.99 -1.95 -7.61
CA ILE A 134 9.52 -2.93 -6.61
C ILE A 134 9.67 -2.36 -5.19
N LEU A 135 10.85 -1.83 -4.83
CA LEU A 135 11.07 -1.33 -3.47
C LEU A 135 10.22 -0.09 -3.15
N MET A 136 10.04 0.83 -4.11
CA MET A 136 9.17 1.99 -3.95
C MET A 136 7.71 1.57 -3.72
N ALA A 137 7.20 0.60 -4.48
CA ALA A 137 5.84 0.09 -4.30
C ALA A 137 5.65 -0.51 -2.90
N ILE A 138 6.57 -1.39 -2.46
CA ILE A 138 6.50 -2.01 -1.13
C ILE A 138 6.58 -0.94 -0.04
N GLN A 139 7.51 0.01 -0.15
CA GLN A 139 7.69 1.06 0.84
C GLN A 139 6.46 1.96 0.94
N ALA A 140 5.89 2.38 -0.20
CA ALA A 140 4.66 3.16 -0.23
C ALA A 140 3.49 2.40 0.43
N THR A 141 3.32 1.12 0.12
CA THR A 141 2.29 0.27 0.74
C THR A 141 2.45 0.18 2.26
N ILE A 142 3.66 -0.04 2.77
CA ILE A 142 3.90 -0.13 4.21
C ILE A 142 3.63 1.19 4.92
N LEU A 143 4.05 2.32 4.33
CA LEU A 143 3.85 3.65 4.92
C LEU A 143 2.38 4.07 5.00
N VAL A 144 1.53 3.55 4.10
CA VAL A 144 0.07 3.77 4.19
C VAL A 144 -0.55 3.01 5.36
N GLN A 145 -0.02 1.83 5.70
CA GLN A 145 -0.63 0.91 6.66
C GLN A 145 -0.04 1.01 8.06
N HIS A 146 1.20 1.50 8.19
CA HIS A 146 1.95 1.51 9.44
C HIS A 146 2.87 2.72 9.56
N GLN A 147 3.08 3.20 10.79
CA GLN A 147 4.19 4.10 11.11
C GLN A 147 5.50 3.30 11.00
N PHE A 148 6.39 3.73 10.11
CA PHE A 148 7.59 2.96 9.78
C PHE A 148 8.66 3.87 9.19
N THR A 149 9.92 3.69 9.59
CA THR A 149 11.04 4.50 9.09
C THR A 149 11.76 3.83 7.92
N ASN A 150 12.44 4.64 7.11
CA ASN A 150 13.29 4.14 6.02
C ASN A 150 14.42 3.23 6.54
N LYS A 151 14.90 3.48 7.76
CA LYS A 151 15.95 2.68 8.39
C LYS A 151 15.43 1.30 8.78
N GLU A 152 14.25 1.22 9.38
CA GLU A 152 13.60 -0.06 9.69
C GLU A 152 13.29 -0.85 8.42
N PHE A 153 12.83 -0.18 7.35
CA PHE A 153 12.65 -0.80 6.04
C PHE A 153 13.95 -1.44 5.56
N GLU A 154 15.03 -0.67 5.47
CA GLU A 154 16.32 -1.17 5.00
C GLU A 154 16.84 -2.35 5.83
N ASP A 155 16.74 -2.29 7.16
CA ASP A 155 17.26 -3.33 8.05
C ASP A 155 16.45 -4.63 7.96
N ILE A 156 15.12 -4.54 7.90
CA ILE A 156 14.27 -5.72 7.73
C ILE A 156 14.48 -6.35 6.36
N THR A 157 14.60 -5.54 5.30
CA THR A 157 14.89 -6.01 3.94
C THR A 157 16.22 -6.75 3.88
N LYS A 158 17.29 -6.14 4.40
CA LYS A 158 18.62 -6.78 4.49
C LYS A 158 18.54 -8.12 5.19
N GLU A 159 17.89 -8.14 6.35
CA GLU A 159 17.80 -9.33 7.18
C GLU A 159 16.99 -10.45 6.49
N TRP A 160 15.89 -10.09 5.84
CA TRP A 160 15.08 -11.04 5.09
C TRP A 160 15.87 -11.69 3.96
N PHE A 161 16.59 -10.92 3.14
CA PHE A 161 17.42 -11.48 2.07
C PHE A 161 18.61 -12.29 2.61
N ARG A 162 19.27 -11.83 3.69
CA ARG A 162 20.36 -12.55 4.34
C ARG A 162 19.96 -13.96 4.79
N GLN A 163 18.72 -14.11 5.28
CA GLN A 163 18.18 -15.39 5.74
C GLN A 163 17.69 -16.31 4.59
N GLY A 164 17.74 -15.87 3.32
CA GLY A 164 17.21 -16.64 2.18
C GLY A 164 17.78 -18.06 2.05
N GLY A 165 19.09 -18.22 2.24
CA GLY A 165 19.72 -19.54 2.21
C GLY A 165 19.27 -20.47 3.35
N GLN A 166 19.03 -19.93 4.55
CA GLN A 166 18.51 -20.73 5.67
C GLN A 166 17.07 -21.18 5.41
N ARG A 167 16.23 -20.29 4.87
CA ARG A 167 14.85 -20.62 4.50
C ARG A 167 14.79 -21.67 3.39
N LEU A 168 15.63 -21.55 2.36
CA LEU A 168 15.71 -22.53 1.29
C LEU A 168 16.09 -23.92 1.80
N ASN A 169 17.09 -23.98 2.70
CA ASN A 169 17.52 -25.25 3.28
C ASN A 169 16.43 -25.91 4.15
N ARG A 170 15.58 -25.13 4.82
CA ARG A 170 14.43 -25.65 5.58
C ARG A 170 13.36 -26.19 4.65
N GLN A 171 13.01 -25.44 3.60
CA GLN A 171 12.04 -25.84 2.57
C GLN A 171 12.43 -27.16 1.88
N GLN A 172 13.73 -27.41 1.67
CA GLN A 172 14.23 -28.66 1.08
C GLN A 172 14.21 -29.85 2.06
N LYS A 173 14.20 -29.60 3.37
CA LYS A 173 14.20 -30.65 4.40
C LYS A 173 12.78 -31.06 4.80
N ASP A 174 11.85 -30.10 4.86
CA ASP A 174 10.45 -30.32 5.22
C ASP A 174 9.51 -29.60 4.23
N PRO A 175 9.08 -30.27 3.14
CA PRO A 175 8.24 -29.67 2.10
C PRO A 175 6.85 -29.20 2.59
N GLU A 176 6.35 -29.73 3.71
CA GLU A 176 5.00 -29.44 4.23
C GLU A 176 4.90 -28.11 5.02
N GLU A 177 6.01 -27.50 5.44
CA GLU A 177 6.01 -26.32 6.32
C GLU A 177 5.58 -25.01 5.61
N MET A 178 5.29 -25.07 4.30
CA MET A 178 4.99 -23.89 3.49
C MET A 178 3.81 -24.13 2.54
N ASN A 179 2.66 -24.59 3.04
CA ASN A 179 1.40 -24.44 2.31
C ASN A 179 0.96 -22.96 2.34
N PRO A 180 0.98 -22.23 1.20
CA PRO A 180 0.54 -20.83 1.16
C PRO A 180 -0.99 -20.68 1.25
N GLN A 181 -1.75 -21.77 1.35
CA GLN A 181 -3.22 -21.74 1.45
C GLN A 181 -3.76 -21.50 2.87
N ALA A 182 -2.91 -21.18 3.85
CA ALA A 182 -3.35 -20.62 5.13
C ALA A 182 -3.19 -19.09 5.12
N ILE A 183 -3.95 -18.42 4.25
CA ILE A 183 -4.32 -17.00 4.39
C ILE A 183 -5.78 -16.97 4.83
#